data_AF-M1BKA7-F1
#
_entry.id   AF-M1BKA7-F1
#
_cell.length_a   1.000
_cell.length_b   1.000
_cell.length_c   1.000
_cell.angle_alpha   90.00
_cell.angle_beta   90.00
_cell.angle_gamma   90.00
#
_symmetry.space_group_name_H-M   'P 1'
#
loop_
_entity.id
_entity.type
_entity.pdbx_description
1 polymer ?
#
loop_
_entity_poly.entity_id
_entity_poly.type
_entity_poly.pdbx_seq_one_letter_code
_entity_poly.pdbx_strand_id
1 'polypeptide(L)'
;MCRFDERISCFAETKFQRDGIEVLTGCRVVRVSEHSVNMKVKSTGEYVVVPHGMVVWSTGVGTRPFVRDFMEEIGQGKRWILATDEWLRVKDCPDVYAIGDCTTVDQRKIMEDISTIFEAADTDRSGTLTIEEFQDVLEDIIIRYPQVELYLKSNHLFQVTELFKDSEGNEREEVDIEGFKLALSHVDSQMKSLPATAQVAAQQGSYLAGCFNRWEQCNANPEGPRLFGSAGRHAFRPFTYRHLGQFAPLGGSKAAAELPGDWVSMGRSTQWLWYSVYASKQVSWRTRILVVWDWTRRYIFGRDSSRI
;
A
#
# COMPACT_ATOMS: atom_id res chain seq x y z
N MET A 1 0.08 7.82 1.10
CA MET A 1 0.03 8.13 2.55
C MET A 1 -1.24 7.50 3.09
N CYS A 2 -1.15 6.59 4.04
CA CYS A 2 -2.36 6.02 4.67
C CYS A 2 -3.09 7.14 5.40
N ARG A 3 -4.31 7.44 4.94
CA ARG A 3 -5.17 8.45 5.52
C ARG A 3 -6.14 7.73 6.44
N PHE A 4 -6.24 8.19 7.68
CA PHE A 4 -7.28 7.74 8.60
C PHE A 4 -8.64 8.23 8.13
N ASP A 5 -9.69 7.53 8.56
CA ASP A 5 -11.07 7.97 8.43
C ASP A 5 -11.29 9.43 8.93
N GLU A 6 -12.21 10.15 8.31
CA GLU A 6 -12.54 11.53 8.65
C GLU A 6 -13.03 11.67 10.11
N ARG A 7 -13.74 10.66 10.62
CA ARG A 7 -14.19 10.58 12.03
C ARG A 7 -13.01 10.64 12.99
N ILE A 8 -11.92 9.94 12.69
CA ILE A 8 -10.70 9.92 13.50
C ILE A 8 -10.00 11.29 13.43
N SER A 9 -9.94 11.88 12.24
CA SER A 9 -9.31 13.19 12.03
C SER A 9 -10.02 14.29 12.82
N CYS A 10 -11.35 14.36 12.74
CA CYS A 10 -12.16 15.33 13.49
C CYS A 10 -12.03 15.15 15.02
N PHE A 11 -12.01 13.89 15.48
CA PHE A 11 -11.79 13.59 16.90
C PHE A 11 -10.40 14.02 17.39
N ALA A 12 -9.36 13.78 16.59
CA ALA A 12 -7.99 14.18 16.90
C ALA A 12 -7.85 15.71 16.98
N GLU A 13 -8.39 16.45 16.02
CA GLU A 13 -8.37 17.92 16.02
C GLU A 13 -9.09 18.50 17.24
N THR A 14 -10.31 18.03 17.52
CA THR A 14 -11.08 18.46 18.70
C THR A 14 -10.31 18.18 20.00
N LYS A 15 -9.63 17.03 20.07
CA LYS A 15 -8.83 16.66 21.23
C LYS A 15 -7.61 17.55 21.38
N PHE A 16 -6.86 17.79 20.30
CA PHE A 16 -5.68 18.65 20.33
C PHE A 16 -6.03 20.07 20.75
N GLN A 17 -7.13 20.62 20.25
CA GLN A 17 -7.65 21.92 20.72
C GLN A 17 -7.95 21.93 22.23
N ARG A 18 -8.61 20.88 22.75
CA ARG A 18 -8.87 20.74 24.20
C ARG A 18 -7.60 20.60 25.04
N ASP A 19 -6.55 20.00 24.47
CA ASP A 19 -5.25 19.85 25.11
C ASP A 19 -4.39 21.14 24.96
N GLY A 20 -4.91 22.20 24.35
CA GLY A 20 -4.20 23.47 24.13
C GLY A 20 -3.17 23.44 23.01
N ILE A 21 -3.24 22.45 22.11
CA ILE A 21 -2.37 22.31 20.95
C ILE A 21 -3.01 23.02 19.77
N GLU A 22 -2.30 24.02 19.23
CA GLU A 22 -2.70 24.72 18.02
C GLU A 22 -2.37 23.86 16.79
N VAL A 23 -3.41 23.42 16.07
CA VAL A 23 -3.29 22.58 14.87
C VAL A 23 -3.43 23.45 13.62
N LEU A 24 -2.30 23.75 12.99
CA LEU A 24 -2.26 24.54 11.75
C LEU A 24 -2.33 23.63 10.51
N THR A 25 -3.54 23.24 10.12
CA THR A 25 -3.77 22.50 8.86
C THR A 25 -3.66 23.45 7.65
N GLY A 26 -3.48 22.89 6.44
CA GLY A 26 -3.39 23.69 5.22
C GLY A 26 -2.14 24.58 5.11
N CYS A 27 -1.22 24.52 6.07
CA CYS A 27 0.04 25.24 6.06
C CYS A 27 1.19 24.35 5.57
N ARG A 28 2.14 24.91 4.82
CA ARG A 28 3.36 24.23 4.39
C ARG A 28 4.58 24.99 4.88
N VAL A 29 5.48 24.32 5.60
CA VAL A 29 6.77 24.91 5.97
C VAL A 29 7.62 25.11 4.70
N VAL A 30 8.15 26.31 4.54
CA VAL A 30 9.03 26.70 3.42
C VAL A 30 10.48 26.82 3.87
N ARG A 31 10.71 27.40 5.06
CA ARG A 31 12.04 27.60 5.62
C ARG A 31 12.00 27.53 7.14
N VAL A 32 13.04 26.95 7.73
CA VAL A 32 13.30 26.99 9.18
C VAL A 32 14.54 27.86 9.40
N SER A 33 14.39 28.90 10.22
CA SER A 33 15.47 29.79 10.67
C SER A 33 15.83 29.47 12.12
N GLU A 34 16.79 30.17 12.73
CA GLU A 34 17.25 29.88 14.10
C GLU A 34 16.16 30.10 15.17
N HIS A 35 15.28 31.08 14.97
CA HIS A 35 14.24 31.46 15.95
C HIS A 35 12.83 31.47 15.39
N SER A 36 12.64 31.10 14.12
CA SER A 36 11.33 31.14 13.48
C SER A 36 11.17 30.09 12.37
N VAL A 37 9.92 29.67 12.16
CA VAL A 37 9.50 28.84 11.02
C VAL A 37 8.65 29.69 10.09
N ASN A 38 9.02 29.72 8.82
CA ASN A 38 8.25 30.39 7.77
C ASN A 38 7.36 29.36 7.09
N MET A 39 6.06 29.60 7.14
CA MET A 39 5.03 28.75 6.56
C MET A 39 4.27 29.50 5.48
N LYS A 40 3.78 28.77 4.47
CA LYS A 40 2.89 29.28 3.44
C LYS A 40 1.52 28.65 3.61
N VAL A 41 0.48 29.47 3.71
CA VAL A 41 -0.91 29.03 3.78
C VAL A 41 -1.38 28.65 2.38
N LYS A 42 -1.92 27.42 2.21
CA LYS A 42 -2.32 26.93 0.88
C LYS A 42 -3.53 27.68 0.30
N SER A 43 -4.47 28.10 1.14
CA SER A 43 -5.70 28.76 0.70
C SER A 43 -5.47 30.19 0.24
N THR A 44 -4.70 30.98 1.01
CA THR A 44 -4.46 32.41 0.72
C THR A 44 -3.14 32.66 0.00
N GLY A 45 -2.19 31.72 0.06
CA GLY A 45 -0.84 31.90 -0.47
C GLY A 45 0.06 32.79 0.38
N GLU A 46 -0.44 33.30 1.51
CA GLU A 46 0.28 34.20 2.42
C GLU A 46 1.35 33.47 3.21
N TYR A 47 2.36 34.23 3.65
CA TYR A 47 3.45 33.74 4.49
C TYR A 47 3.20 34.10 5.94
N VAL A 48 3.26 33.09 6.81
CA VAL A 48 3.12 33.21 8.26
C VAL A 48 4.44 32.83 8.90
N VAL A 49 4.90 33.65 9.85
CA VAL A 49 6.15 33.43 10.60
C VAL A 49 5.79 33.09 12.03
N VAL A 50 6.23 31.93 12.52
CA VAL A 50 5.95 31.46 13.88
C VAL A 50 7.27 31.29 14.65
N PRO A 51 7.45 31.94 15.81
CA PRO A 51 8.64 31.76 16.64
C PRO A 51 8.67 30.35 17.24
N HIS A 52 9.87 29.78 17.42
CA HIS A 52 10.01 28.46 18.03
C HIS A 52 11.22 28.39 18.97
N GLY A 53 11.12 27.52 19.98
CA GLY A 53 12.27 27.08 20.78
C GLY A 53 12.80 25.70 20.38
N MET A 54 11.95 24.84 19.80
CA MET A 54 12.32 23.51 19.32
C MET A 54 11.49 23.16 18.09
N VAL A 55 12.13 22.57 17.08
CA VAL A 55 11.46 22.04 15.88
C VAL A 55 11.66 20.55 15.82
N VAL A 56 10.55 19.81 15.74
CA VAL A 56 10.56 18.36 15.49
C VAL A 56 10.08 18.13 14.07
N TRP A 57 10.97 17.66 13.20
CA TRP A 57 10.64 17.37 11.81
C TRP A 57 10.31 15.88 11.63
N SER A 58 9.03 15.57 11.45
CA SER A 58 8.51 14.19 11.38
C SER A 58 7.97 13.81 10.00
N THR A 59 8.36 14.52 8.95
CA THR A 59 7.78 14.34 7.59
C THR A 59 8.85 14.23 6.51
N GLY A 60 8.48 13.61 5.38
CA GLY A 60 9.34 13.51 4.20
C GLY A 60 10.32 12.35 4.31
N VAL A 61 10.01 11.27 3.59
CA VAL A 61 10.95 10.18 3.34
C VAL A 61 11.51 10.39 1.95
N GLY A 62 12.83 10.28 1.82
CA GLY A 62 13.54 10.39 0.54
C GLY A 62 14.42 9.17 0.30
N THR A 63 14.68 8.89 -0.97
CA THR A 63 15.57 7.81 -1.41
C THR A 63 17.01 8.11 -0.96
N ARG A 64 17.67 7.10 -0.40
CA ARG A 64 19.06 7.22 0.07
C ARG A 64 20.02 7.38 -1.13
N PRO A 65 21.14 8.12 -1.00
CA PRO A 65 22.10 8.32 -2.09
C PRO A 65 22.53 7.03 -2.78
N PHE A 66 22.93 6.01 -2.00
CA PHE A 66 23.29 4.68 -2.53
C PHE A 66 22.21 4.05 -3.44
N VAL A 67 20.93 4.16 -3.06
CA VAL A 67 19.83 3.60 -3.87
C VAL A 67 19.64 4.40 -5.15
N ARG A 68 19.81 5.72 -5.08
CA ARG A 68 19.74 6.59 -6.27
C ARG A 68 20.87 6.28 -7.25
N ASP A 69 22.09 6.11 -6.76
CA ASP A 69 23.25 5.77 -7.61
C ASP A 69 23.01 4.41 -8.29
N PHE A 70 22.52 3.41 -7.55
CA PHE A 70 22.12 2.12 -8.12
C PHE A 70 20.99 2.25 -9.16
N MET A 71 19.98 3.10 -8.93
CA MET A 71 18.90 3.35 -9.89
C MET A 71 19.42 3.96 -11.20
N GLU A 72 20.44 4.80 -11.15
CA GLU A 72 21.07 5.37 -12.34
C GLU A 72 21.76 4.28 -13.19
N GLU A 73 22.44 3.33 -12.55
CA GLU A 73 23.12 2.21 -13.22
C GLU A 73 22.15 1.25 -13.93
N ILE A 74 21.00 0.96 -13.32
CA ILE A 74 20.00 0.02 -13.86
C ILE A 74 18.97 0.68 -14.80
N GLY A 75 19.17 1.94 -15.19
CA GLY A 75 18.25 2.65 -16.10
C GLY A 75 16.96 3.17 -15.45
N GLN A 76 16.85 3.15 -14.11
CA GLN A 76 15.72 3.68 -13.34
C GLN A 76 15.93 5.11 -12.83
N GLY A 77 16.99 5.82 -13.22
CA GLY A 77 17.33 7.16 -12.70
C GLY A 77 16.27 8.26 -12.91
N LYS A 78 15.27 8.05 -13.79
CA LYS A 78 14.13 8.97 -13.96
C LYS A 78 13.08 8.83 -12.85
N ARG A 79 13.10 7.74 -12.08
CA ARG A 79 12.16 7.48 -10.99
C ARG A 79 12.67 8.08 -9.68
N TRP A 80 11.74 8.47 -8.82
CA TRP A 80 12.07 8.96 -7.48
C TRP A 80 12.37 7.83 -6.48
N ILE A 81 11.85 6.63 -6.73
CA ILE A 81 11.94 5.45 -5.87
C ILE A 81 12.22 4.22 -6.74
N LEU A 82 12.97 3.25 -6.19
CA LEU A 82 13.32 2.01 -6.88
C LEU A 82 12.04 1.23 -7.19
N ALA A 83 11.89 0.77 -8.43
CA ALA A 83 10.73 -0.01 -8.85
C ALA A 83 11.05 -1.51 -8.86
N THR A 84 10.17 -2.28 -8.23
CA THR A 84 10.14 -3.74 -8.32
C THR A 84 8.92 -4.24 -9.09
N ASP A 85 8.98 -5.47 -9.55
CA ASP A 85 7.82 -6.21 -10.04
C ASP A 85 6.93 -6.72 -8.89
N GLU A 86 5.88 -7.45 -9.23
CA GLU A 86 4.90 -8.03 -8.30
C GLU A 86 5.49 -9.14 -7.40
N TRP A 87 6.67 -9.67 -7.75
CA TRP A 87 7.43 -10.64 -6.95
C TRP A 87 8.56 -10.00 -6.14
N LEU A 88 8.58 -8.66 -6.09
CA LEU A 88 9.56 -7.85 -5.36
C LEU A 88 10.99 -7.93 -5.91
N ARG A 89 11.13 -8.35 -7.18
CA ARG A 89 12.40 -8.29 -7.93
C ARG A 89 12.57 -6.91 -8.52
N VAL A 90 13.78 -6.38 -8.49
CA VAL A 90 14.11 -5.11 -9.14
C VAL A 90 13.94 -5.27 -10.65
N LYS A 91 13.22 -4.34 -11.29
CA LYS A 91 13.01 -4.40 -12.74
C LYS A 91 14.36 -4.41 -13.47
N ASP A 92 14.45 -5.26 -14.48
CA ASP A 92 15.65 -5.50 -15.30
C ASP A 92 16.84 -6.14 -14.53
N CYS A 93 16.61 -6.64 -13.31
CA CYS A 93 17.62 -7.30 -12.47
C CYS A 93 17.01 -8.55 -11.78
N PRO A 94 17.01 -9.74 -12.44
CA PRO A 94 16.26 -10.90 -11.98
C PRO A 94 16.71 -11.45 -10.62
N ASP A 95 17.99 -11.29 -10.28
CA ASP A 95 18.59 -11.81 -9.04
C ASP A 95 18.59 -10.79 -7.88
N VAL A 96 18.06 -9.59 -8.10
CA VAL A 96 18.06 -8.52 -7.11
C VAL A 96 16.64 -8.29 -6.60
N TYR A 97 16.48 -8.31 -5.28
CA TYR A 97 15.20 -8.10 -4.61
C TYR A 97 15.27 -6.86 -3.71
N ALA A 98 14.17 -6.12 -3.62
CA ALA A 98 14.06 -4.95 -2.75
C ALA A 98 12.72 -4.94 -2.00
N ILE A 99 12.74 -4.57 -0.73
CA ILE A 99 11.56 -4.51 0.15
C ILE A 99 11.58 -3.30 1.07
N GLY A 100 10.43 -2.90 1.59
CA GLY A 100 10.27 -1.78 2.51
C GLY A 100 10.33 -0.41 1.83
N ASP A 101 10.73 0.60 2.59
CA ASP A 101 10.57 2.01 2.20
C ASP A 101 11.49 2.46 1.04
N CYS A 102 12.48 1.66 0.66
CA CYS A 102 13.38 1.98 -0.45
C CYS A 102 12.79 1.66 -1.83
N THR A 103 11.68 0.93 -1.90
CA THR A 103 11.09 0.41 -3.13
C THR A 103 9.60 0.73 -3.24
N THR A 104 9.09 0.73 -4.46
CA THR A 104 7.67 0.66 -4.78
C THR A 104 7.41 -0.51 -5.73
N VAL A 105 6.31 -1.22 -5.49
CA VAL A 105 5.84 -2.27 -6.40
C VAL A 105 5.16 -1.58 -7.58
N ASP A 106 5.80 -1.65 -8.74
CA ASP A 106 5.31 -1.06 -9.98
C ASP A 106 4.39 -2.06 -10.68
N GLN A 107 3.14 -2.11 -10.22
CA GLN A 107 2.07 -2.98 -10.73
C GLN A 107 1.95 -2.80 -12.25
N ARG A 108 2.00 -3.93 -12.97
CA ARG A 108 1.88 -3.93 -14.42
C ARG A 108 0.47 -3.55 -14.85
N LYS A 109 0.39 -2.75 -15.91
CA LYS A 109 -0.88 -2.30 -16.49
C LYS A 109 -1.47 -3.40 -17.35
N ILE A 110 -2.77 -3.66 -17.17
CA ILE A 110 -3.44 -4.67 -17.99
C ILE A 110 -3.46 -4.25 -19.46
N MET A 111 -3.54 -2.94 -19.73
CA MET A 111 -3.56 -2.40 -21.09
C MET A 111 -2.25 -2.63 -21.86
N GLU A 112 -1.12 -2.83 -21.17
CA GLU A 112 0.17 -3.13 -21.82
C GLU A 112 0.24 -4.58 -22.32
N ASP A 113 -0.42 -5.51 -21.61
CA ASP A 113 -0.39 -6.94 -21.90
C ASP A 113 -1.71 -7.42 -22.58
N ILE A 114 -2.62 -6.52 -22.92
CA ILE A 114 -4.00 -6.88 -23.30
C ILE A 114 -4.08 -7.77 -24.54
N SER A 115 -3.23 -7.55 -25.54
CA SER A 115 -3.17 -8.41 -26.74
C SER A 115 -2.68 -9.81 -26.39
N THR A 116 -1.65 -9.92 -25.55
CA THR A 116 -1.12 -11.21 -25.10
C THR A 116 -2.10 -11.97 -24.21
N ILE A 117 -2.93 -11.26 -23.45
CA ILE A 117 -4.00 -11.85 -22.65
C ILE A 117 -5.12 -12.34 -23.57
N PHE A 118 -5.51 -11.54 -24.56
CA PHE A 118 -6.54 -11.90 -25.54
C PHE A 118 -6.13 -13.15 -26.33
N GLU A 119 -4.91 -13.18 -26.87
CA GLU A 119 -4.36 -14.34 -27.58
C GLU A 119 -4.23 -15.60 -26.70
N ALA A 120 -4.02 -15.43 -25.39
CA ALA A 120 -3.93 -16.55 -24.46
C ALA A 120 -5.31 -17.08 -24.03
N ALA A 121 -6.36 -16.26 -24.16
CA ALA A 121 -7.73 -16.60 -23.84
C ALA A 121 -8.46 -17.22 -25.04
N ASP A 122 -8.20 -16.70 -26.25
CA ASP A 122 -8.74 -17.18 -27.52
C ASP A 122 -8.14 -18.55 -27.87
N THR A 123 -8.76 -19.61 -27.35
CA THR A 123 -8.23 -20.98 -27.44
C THR A 123 -8.56 -21.59 -28.79
N ASP A 124 -9.70 -21.19 -29.38
CA ASP A 124 -10.15 -21.66 -30.68
C ASP A 124 -9.61 -20.85 -31.86
N ARG A 125 -8.96 -19.70 -31.59
CA ARG A 125 -8.42 -18.76 -32.59
C ARG A 125 -9.50 -18.18 -33.49
N SER A 126 -10.71 -18.00 -32.96
CA SER A 126 -11.84 -17.40 -33.65
C SER A 126 -11.65 -15.91 -33.90
N GLY A 127 -10.77 -15.24 -33.13
CA GLY A 127 -10.60 -13.79 -33.14
C GLY A 127 -11.63 -13.05 -32.27
N THR A 128 -12.43 -13.78 -31.52
CA THR A 128 -13.45 -13.32 -30.58
C THR A 128 -13.30 -14.07 -29.27
N LEU A 129 -13.70 -13.48 -28.14
CA LEU A 129 -13.72 -14.15 -26.84
C LEU A 129 -15.15 -14.45 -26.42
N THR A 130 -15.38 -15.71 -26.07
CA THR A 130 -16.61 -16.13 -25.39
C THR A 130 -16.49 -15.93 -23.87
N ILE A 131 -17.63 -15.94 -23.17
CA ILE A 131 -17.66 -15.82 -21.70
C ILE A 131 -16.92 -16.99 -21.03
N GLU A 132 -17.01 -18.20 -21.59
CA GLU A 132 -16.36 -19.40 -21.03
C GLU A 132 -14.84 -19.33 -21.14
N GLU A 133 -14.32 -18.89 -22.29
CA GLU A 133 -12.88 -18.69 -22.51
C GLU A 133 -12.31 -17.61 -21.58
N PHE A 134 -13.04 -16.50 -21.43
CA PHE A 134 -12.60 -15.45 -20.52
C PHE A 134 -12.66 -15.90 -19.06
N GLN A 135 -13.62 -16.73 -18.67
CA GLN A 135 -13.68 -17.29 -17.31
C GLN A 135 -12.49 -18.21 -16.99
N ASP A 136 -11.96 -18.99 -17.95
CA ASP A 136 -10.76 -19.84 -17.72
C ASP A 136 -9.53 -19.01 -17.35
N VAL A 137 -9.33 -17.86 -18.02
CA VAL A 137 -8.16 -17.01 -17.78
C VAL A 137 -8.36 -16.00 -16.66
N LEU A 138 -9.60 -15.74 -16.24
CA LEU A 138 -9.92 -14.68 -15.29
C LEU A 138 -9.22 -14.85 -13.95
N GLU A 139 -9.13 -16.07 -13.42
CA GLU A 139 -8.46 -16.31 -12.14
C GLU A 139 -6.97 -15.93 -12.23
N ASP A 140 -6.28 -16.33 -13.30
CA ASP A 140 -4.88 -15.99 -13.56
C ASP A 140 -4.71 -14.47 -13.78
N ILE A 141 -5.66 -13.82 -14.45
CA ILE A 141 -5.70 -12.36 -14.63
C ILE A 141 -5.86 -11.65 -13.29
N ILE A 142 -6.80 -12.06 -12.43
CA ILE A 142 -7.04 -11.43 -11.13
C ILE A 142 -5.81 -11.59 -10.22
N ILE A 143 -5.16 -12.75 -10.25
CA ILE A 143 -3.94 -12.98 -9.46
C ILE A 143 -2.82 -12.05 -9.93
N ARG A 144 -2.63 -11.88 -11.24
CA ARG A 144 -1.54 -11.04 -11.79
C ARG A 144 -1.85 -9.54 -11.77
N TYR A 145 -3.11 -9.17 -11.97
CA TYR A 145 -3.63 -7.80 -12.06
C TYR A 145 -4.72 -7.57 -11.00
N PRO A 146 -4.35 -7.40 -9.72
CA PRO A 146 -5.31 -7.27 -8.62
C PRO A 146 -6.24 -6.05 -8.77
N GLN A 147 -5.85 -5.05 -9.58
CA GLN A 147 -6.71 -3.92 -9.92
C GLN A 147 -8.00 -4.32 -10.65
N VAL A 148 -8.01 -5.46 -11.36
CA VAL A 148 -9.20 -6.02 -12.02
C VAL A 148 -10.25 -6.38 -10.98
N GLU A 149 -9.84 -7.06 -9.91
CA GLU A 149 -10.75 -7.43 -8.82
C GLU A 149 -11.35 -6.19 -8.12
N LEU A 150 -10.54 -5.15 -7.95
CA LEU A 150 -10.99 -3.88 -7.37
C LEU A 150 -12.04 -3.21 -8.26
N TYR A 151 -11.81 -3.18 -9.57
CA TYR A 151 -12.73 -2.61 -10.54
C TYR A 151 -14.07 -3.37 -10.57
N LEU A 152 -14.02 -4.70 -10.54
CA LEU A 152 -15.22 -5.54 -10.50
C LEU A 152 -16.04 -5.28 -9.23
N LYS A 153 -15.38 -5.20 -8.07
CA LYS A 153 -16.04 -4.91 -6.79
C LYS A 153 -16.62 -3.49 -6.73
N SER A 154 -15.91 -2.49 -7.26
CA SER A 154 -16.36 -1.08 -7.18
C SER A 154 -17.59 -0.81 -8.04
N ASN A 155 -17.73 -1.50 -9.17
CA ASN A 155 -18.84 -1.31 -10.09
C ASN A 155 -20.02 -2.27 -9.82
N HIS A 156 -19.98 -3.02 -8.72
CA HIS A 156 -20.96 -4.07 -8.39
C HIS A 156 -21.12 -5.14 -9.49
N LEU A 157 -20.11 -5.29 -10.36
CA LEU A 157 -20.07 -6.30 -11.41
C LEU A 157 -19.65 -7.62 -10.78
N PHE A 158 -20.57 -8.26 -10.05
CA PHE A 158 -20.33 -9.56 -9.44
C PHE A 158 -20.20 -10.67 -10.49
N GLN A 159 -20.66 -10.41 -11.71
CA GLN A 159 -20.52 -11.32 -12.83
C GLN A 159 -19.77 -10.67 -13.98
N VAL A 160 -18.81 -11.42 -14.48
CA VAL A 160 -18.01 -11.18 -15.69
C VAL A 160 -18.88 -10.85 -16.90
N THR A 161 -20.08 -11.42 -16.95
CA THR A 161 -21.08 -11.23 -18.02
C THR A 161 -21.44 -9.76 -18.24
N GLU A 162 -21.27 -8.91 -17.23
CA GLU A 162 -21.53 -7.48 -17.37
C GLU A 162 -20.43 -6.71 -18.11
N LEU A 163 -19.20 -7.26 -18.18
CA LEU A 163 -18.13 -6.70 -19.02
C LEU A 163 -18.41 -6.90 -20.53
N PHE A 164 -19.30 -7.84 -20.86
CA PHE A 164 -19.68 -8.18 -22.23
C PHE A 164 -20.99 -7.48 -22.66
N LYS A 165 -21.47 -6.51 -21.87
CA LYS A 165 -22.64 -5.71 -22.23
C LYS A 165 -22.26 -4.56 -23.15
N ASP A 166 -22.96 -4.48 -24.28
CA ASP A 166 -23.64 -3.27 -24.74
C ASP A 166 -23.26 -1.89 -24.18
N SER A 167 -22.80 -0.91 -24.97
CA SER A 167 -23.04 0.51 -24.60
C SER A 167 -24.54 0.84 -24.42
N GLU A 168 -25.40 0.01 -25.00
CA GLU A 168 -26.87 0.04 -24.89
C GLU A 168 -27.41 -0.99 -23.87
N GLY A 169 -26.55 -1.76 -23.20
CA GLY A 169 -26.92 -2.77 -22.21
C GLY A 169 -27.33 -4.15 -22.76
N ASN A 170 -27.22 -4.38 -24.07
CA ASN A 170 -27.48 -5.68 -24.68
C ASN A 170 -26.36 -6.68 -24.37
N GLU A 171 -26.72 -7.93 -24.08
CA GLU A 171 -25.77 -9.01 -23.85
C GLU A 171 -25.09 -9.40 -25.18
N ARG A 172 -23.75 -9.37 -25.22
CA ARG A 172 -22.98 -9.97 -26.31
C ARG A 172 -22.49 -11.35 -25.87
N GLU A 173 -22.67 -12.35 -26.73
CA GLU A 173 -22.10 -13.69 -26.51
C GLU A 173 -20.58 -13.71 -26.80
N GLU A 174 -20.12 -12.82 -27.68
CA GLU A 174 -18.73 -12.73 -28.14
C GLU A 174 -18.24 -11.27 -28.13
N VAL A 175 -16.98 -11.08 -27.73
CA VAL A 175 -16.32 -9.76 -27.73
C VAL A 175 -15.02 -9.81 -28.52
N ASP A 176 -14.86 -8.84 -29.42
CA ASP A 176 -13.64 -8.62 -30.18
C ASP A 176 -12.56 -7.92 -29.33
N ILE A 177 -11.33 -7.86 -29.86
CA ILE A 177 -10.21 -7.26 -29.12
C ILE A 177 -10.42 -5.77 -28.79
N GLU A 178 -11.14 -5.03 -29.64
CA GLU A 178 -11.44 -3.62 -29.42
C GLU A 178 -12.51 -3.43 -28.33
N GLY A 179 -13.57 -4.26 -28.33
CA GLY A 179 -14.53 -4.32 -27.23
C GLY A 179 -13.86 -4.71 -25.90
N PHE A 180 -12.93 -5.67 -25.93
CA PHE A 180 -12.18 -6.10 -24.75
C PHE A 180 -11.30 -4.97 -24.18
N LYS A 181 -10.61 -4.23 -25.06
CA LYS A 181 -9.84 -3.02 -24.67
C LYS A 181 -10.73 -1.95 -24.06
N LEU A 182 -11.91 -1.72 -24.63
CA LEU A 182 -12.84 -0.71 -24.12
C LEU A 182 -13.35 -1.08 -22.72
N ALA A 183 -13.73 -2.35 -22.53
CA ALA A 183 -14.20 -2.87 -21.25
C ALA A 183 -13.18 -2.72 -20.12
N LEU A 184 -11.88 -2.94 -20.40
CA LEU A 184 -10.81 -2.89 -19.40
C LEU A 184 -10.07 -1.55 -19.32
N SER A 185 -10.39 -0.58 -20.17
CA SER A 185 -9.70 0.71 -20.25
C SER A 185 -9.64 1.49 -18.92
N HIS A 186 -10.67 1.35 -18.09
CA HIS A 186 -10.77 2.03 -16.80
C HIS A 186 -10.17 1.25 -15.64
N VAL A 187 -9.75 0.00 -15.84
CA VAL A 187 -9.26 -0.88 -14.76
C VAL A 187 -7.96 -0.35 -14.16
N ASP A 188 -7.01 0.08 -15.00
CA ASP A 188 -5.71 0.57 -14.53
C ASP A 188 -5.82 1.86 -13.71
N SER A 189 -6.94 2.59 -13.77
CA SER A 189 -7.21 3.75 -12.90
C SER A 189 -7.38 3.38 -11.43
N GLN A 190 -7.72 2.12 -11.13
CA GLN A 190 -7.93 1.61 -9.78
C GLN A 190 -6.65 1.12 -9.10
N MET A 191 -5.49 1.23 -9.76
CA MET A 191 -4.21 0.85 -9.18
C MET A 191 -3.90 1.63 -7.91
N LYS A 192 -3.43 0.91 -6.89
CA LYS A 192 -3.04 1.49 -5.60
C LYS A 192 -1.60 1.11 -5.27
N SER A 193 -0.77 2.12 -5.10
CA SER A 193 0.58 1.94 -4.55
C SER A 193 0.52 1.54 -3.08
N LEU A 194 1.41 0.65 -2.67
CA LEU A 194 1.54 0.25 -1.27
C LEU A 194 2.06 1.41 -0.40
N PRO A 195 1.58 1.56 0.84
CA PRO A 195 2.07 2.59 1.75
C PRO A 195 3.44 2.21 2.34
N ALA A 196 4.36 3.17 2.42
CA ALA A 196 5.64 3.01 3.12
C ALA A 196 5.41 2.85 4.64
N THR A 197 5.26 1.61 5.09
CA THR A 197 4.93 1.25 6.47
C THR A 197 5.69 0.00 6.89
N ALA A 198 6.02 -0.09 8.17
CA ALA A 198 6.65 -1.29 8.74
C ALA A 198 5.81 -2.56 8.54
N GLN A 199 4.48 -2.42 8.45
CA GLN A 199 3.59 -3.55 8.17
C GLN A 199 3.80 -4.10 6.75
N VAL A 200 3.91 -3.24 5.75
CA VAL A 200 4.20 -3.66 4.37
C VAL A 200 5.57 -4.32 4.31
N ALA A 201 6.60 -3.68 4.89
CA ALA A 201 7.96 -4.22 4.92
C ALA A 201 8.04 -5.60 5.59
N ALA A 202 7.36 -5.78 6.73
CA ALA A 202 7.33 -7.06 7.43
C ALA A 202 6.64 -8.17 6.61
N GLN A 203 5.52 -7.85 5.96
CA GLN A 203 4.83 -8.82 5.09
C GLN A 203 5.65 -9.18 3.86
N GLN A 204 6.31 -8.19 3.23
CA GLN A 204 7.21 -8.41 2.10
C GLN A 204 8.39 -9.31 2.50
N GLY A 205 9.00 -9.08 3.67
CA GLY A 205 10.06 -9.93 4.21
C GLY A 205 9.61 -11.36 4.48
N SER A 206 8.45 -11.55 5.12
CA SER A 206 7.86 -12.88 5.33
C SER A 206 7.55 -13.60 4.01
N TYR A 207 7.04 -12.87 3.02
CA TYR A 207 6.74 -13.41 1.69
C TYR A 207 8.01 -13.91 0.99
N LEU A 208 9.06 -13.07 0.88
CA LEU A 208 10.31 -13.46 0.23
C LEU A 208 10.99 -14.62 0.93
N ALA A 209 11.02 -14.62 2.27
CA ALA A 209 11.55 -15.75 3.02
C ALA A 209 10.82 -17.05 2.70
N GLY A 210 9.48 -17.00 2.58
CA GLY A 210 8.67 -18.15 2.18
C GLY A 210 8.93 -18.60 0.73
N CYS A 211 9.15 -17.68 -0.20
CA CYS A 211 9.51 -17.99 -1.58
C CYS A 211 10.88 -18.67 -1.66
N PHE A 212 11.91 -18.11 -1.02
CA PHE A 212 13.26 -18.68 -1.06
C PHE A 212 13.34 -20.05 -0.38
N ASN A 213 12.64 -20.25 0.74
CA ASN A 213 12.61 -21.54 1.42
C ASN A 213 11.95 -22.66 0.59
N ARG A 214 11.07 -22.30 -0.35
CA ARG A 214 10.33 -23.25 -1.20
C ARG A 214 10.77 -23.22 -2.66
N TRP A 215 11.92 -22.62 -2.96
CA TRP A 215 12.33 -22.30 -4.32
C TRP A 215 12.36 -23.51 -5.26
N GLU A 216 13.04 -24.58 -4.86
CA GLU A 216 13.16 -25.80 -5.66
C GLU A 216 11.81 -26.48 -5.88
N GLN A 217 10.96 -26.52 -4.85
CA GLN A 217 9.64 -27.14 -4.91
C GLN A 217 8.70 -26.40 -5.85
N CYS A 218 8.68 -25.07 -5.78
CA CYS A 218 7.84 -24.22 -6.63
C CYS A 218 8.34 -24.15 -8.07
N ASN A 219 9.64 -24.38 -8.32
CA ASN A 219 10.16 -24.54 -9.69
C ASN A 219 9.72 -25.88 -10.31
N ALA A 220 9.63 -26.94 -9.52
CA ALA A 220 9.13 -28.24 -9.98
C ALA A 220 7.60 -28.22 -10.18
N ASN A 221 6.87 -27.60 -9.25
CA ASN A 221 5.41 -27.46 -9.26
C ASN A 221 5.01 -25.99 -9.09
N PRO A 222 4.87 -25.24 -10.20
CA PRO A 222 4.53 -23.82 -10.15
C PRO A 222 3.17 -23.53 -9.51
N GLU A 223 3.15 -22.61 -8.54
CA GLU A 223 1.92 -22.17 -7.83
C GLU A 223 1.33 -20.87 -8.40
N GLY A 224 2.09 -20.15 -9.23
CA GLY A 224 1.76 -18.83 -9.73
C GLY A 224 0.89 -18.82 -10.99
N PRO A 225 0.47 -17.62 -11.42
CA PRO A 225 -0.38 -17.46 -12.59
C PRO A 225 0.33 -17.86 -13.89
N ARG A 226 -0.45 -18.10 -14.95
CA ARG A 226 0.07 -18.34 -16.30
C ARG A 226 0.95 -17.18 -16.78
N LEU A 227 1.98 -17.52 -17.55
CA LEU A 227 2.81 -16.54 -18.24
C LEU A 227 2.13 -16.11 -19.54
N PHE A 228 1.47 -14.96 -19.55
CA PHE A 228 0.97 -14.38 -20.80
C PHE A 228 2.15 -14.10 -21.75
N GLY A 229 2.10 -14.67 -22.97
CA GLY A 229 3.15 -14.56 -24.00
C GLY A 229 4.21 -15.67 -24.02
N SER A 230 4.22 -16.62 -23.09
CA SER A 230 5.15 -17.76 -23.11
C SER A 230 4.57 -19.01 -22.46
N ALA A 231 4.96 -20.20 -22.93
CA ALA A 231 4.51 -21.44 -22.31
C ALA A 231 5.07 -21.59 -20.88
N GLY A 232 4.19 -21.63 -19.87
CA GLY A 232 4.57 -21.88 -18.47
C GLY A 232 3.76 -21.09 -17.46
N ARG A 233 4.14 -21.24 -16.18
CA ARG A 233 3.55 -20.52 -15.04
C ARG A 233 4.66 -19.90 -14.20
N HIS A 234 4.34 -18.83 -13.47
CA HIS A 234 5.24 -18.30 -12.46
C HIS A 234 5.41 -19.31 -11.32
N ALA A 235 6.62 -19.43 -10.77
CA ALA A 235 6.88 -20.35 -9.66
C ALA A 235 6.04 -20.02 -8.42
N PHE A 236 5.87 -18.73 -8.11
CA PHE A 236 5.14 -18.25 -6.94
C PHE A 236 3.95 -17.36 -7.33
N ARG A 237 2.97 -17.26 -6.43
CA ARG A 237 1.97 -16.19 -6.49
C ARG A 237 2.60 -14.83 -6.20
N PRO A 238 2.12 -13.74 -6.83
CA PRO A 238 2.64 -12.40 -6.58
C PRO A 238 2.37 -11.94 -5.15
N PHE A 239 3.13 -10.93 -4.69
CA PHE A 239 2.96 -10.36 -3.37
C PHE A 239 1.62 -9.62 -3.24
N THR A 240 0.80 -10.03 -2.28
CA THR A 240 -0.45 -9.34 -1.93
C THR A 240 -0.38 -8.76 -0.53
N TYR A 241 -0.48 -7.44 -0.42
CA TYR A 241 -0.54 -6.77 0.87
C TYR A 241 -1.90 -6.97 1.54
N ARG A 242 -1.89 -7.40 2.81
CA ARG A 242 -3.09 -7.46 3.65
C ARG A 242 -3.04 -6.37 4.70
N HIS A 243 -3.94 -5.40 4.58
CA HIS A 243 -4.08 -4.35 5.59
C HIS A 243 -4.67 -4.93 6.88
N LEU A 244 -4.05 -4.63 8.02
CA LEU A 244 -4.46 -5.17 9.34
C LEU A 244 -5.05 -4.09 10.24
N GLY A 245 -5.22 -2.88 9.70
CA GLY A 245 -5.63 -1.70 10.45
C GLY A 245 -4.45 -0.81 10.84
N GLN A 246 -4.79 0.33 11.43
CA GLN A 246 -3.87 1.40 11.81
C GLN A 246 -4.24 1.92 13.18
N PHE A 247 -3.25 2.39 13.91
CA PHE A 247 -3.43 3.00 15.21
C PHE A 247 -2.71 4.34 15.27
N ALA A 248 -3.34 5.32 15.92
CA ALA A 248 -2.76 6.62 16.22
C ALA A 248 -2.89 6.91 17.72
N PRO A 249 -1.79 6.93 18.49
CA PRO A 249 -1.83 7.45 19.85
C PRO A 249 -2.03 8.97 19.80
N LEU A 250 -3.04 9.48 20.50
CA LEU A 250 -3.41 10.90 20.48
C LEU A 250 -2.94 11.67 21.74
N GLY A 251 -2.26 10.99 22.68
CA GLY A 251 -1.87 11.59 23.95
C GLY A 251 -3.01 11.63 24.99
N GLY A 252 -2.70 12.03 26.23
CA GLY A 252 -3.70 12.11 27.31
C GLY A 252 -4.45 10.80 27.60
N SER A 253 -3.78 9.65 27.46
CA SER A 253 -4.35 8.31 27.62
C SER A 253 -5.52 7.99 26.66
N LYS A 254 -5.52 8.56 25.46
CA LYS A 254 -6.44 8.19 24.37
C LYS A 254 -5.67 7.79 23.10
N ALA A 255 -6.22 6.82 22.38
CA ALA A 255 -5.77 6.43 21.04
C ALA A 255 -6.97 6.34 20.09
N ALA A 256 -6.69 6.36 18.80
CA ALA A 256 -7.62 6.02 17.74
C ALA A 256 -7.11 4.77 17.00
N ALA A 257 -8.04 3.95 16.54
CA ALA A 257 -7.78 2.76 15.76
C ALA A 257 -8.79 2.65 14.62
N GLU A 258 -8.29 2.24 13.47
CA GLU A 258 -9.07 1.88 12.30
C GLU A 258 -8.70 0.45 11.94
N LEU A 259 -9.63 -0.49 12.08
CA LEU A 259 -9.43 -1.91 11.76
C LEU A 259 -10.17 -2.27 10.47
N PRO A 260 -9.78 -3.36 9.78
CA PRO A 260 -10.46 -3.81 8.57
C PRO A 260 -11.96 -4.02 8.79
N GLY A 261 -12.78 -3.73 7.77
CA GLY A 261 -14.23 -3.86 7.84
C GLY A 261 -14.95 -2.64 8.43
N ASP A 262 -14.45 -1.42 8.15
CA ASP A 262 -15.02 -0.14 8.57
C ASP A 262 -15.17 0.02 10.10
N TRP A 263 -14.27 -0.63 10.85
CA TRP A 263 -14.33 -0.62 12.30
C TRP A 263 -13.43 0.48 12.87
N VAL A 264 -14.06 1.55 13.34
CA VAL A 264 -13.37 2.71 13.94
C VAL A 264 -13.60 2.74 15.45
N SER A 265 -12.52 2.85 16.22
CA SER A 265 -12.56 2.93 17.69
C SER A 265 -11.70 4.08 18.19
N MET A 266 -12.19 4.85 19.16
CA MET A 266 -11.50 6.01 19.70
C MET A 266 -11.68 6.12 21.22
N GLY A 267 -10.60 6.43 21.95
CA GLY A 267 -10.65 6.73 23.37
C GLY A 267 -9.69 5.92 24.23
N ARG A 268 -10.05 5.73 25.50
CA ARG A 268 -9.21 5.06 26.52
C ARG A 268 -9.16 3.54 26.34
N SER A 269 -10.28 2.91 25.97
CA SER A 269 -10.35 1.48 25.66
C SER A 269 -9.45 1.12 24.48
N THR A 270 -9.48 1.95 23.43
CA THR A 270 -8.60 1.83 22.26
C THR A 270 -7.13 1.91 22.63
N GLN A 271 -6.76 2.67 23.67
CA GLN A 271 -5.38 2.73 24.13
C GLN A 271 -4.91 1.42 24.79
N TRP A 272 -5.78 0.73 25.53
CA TRP A 272 -5.46 -0.59 26.05
C TRP A 272 -5.30 -1.63 24.93
N LEU A 273 -6.15 -1.55 23.91
CA LEU A 273 -5.99 -2.36 22.71
C LEU A 273 -4.65 -2.06 22.01
N TRP A 274 -4.28 -0.79 21.88
CA TRP A 274 -2.99 -0.35 21.35
C TRP A 274 -1.82 -0.94 22.14
N TYR A 275 -1.84 -0.86 23.47
CA TYR A 275 -0.81 -1.47 24.32
C TYR A 275 -0.69 -2.98 24.08
N SER A 276 -1.81 -3.70 24.01
CA SER A 276 -1.83 -5.14 23.76
C SER A 276 -1.20 -5.50 22.41
N VAL A 277 -1.62 -4.82 21.34
CA VAL A 277 -1.09 -5.05 19.99
C VAL A 277 0.42 -4.74 19.94
N TYR A 278 0.86 -3.58 20.44
CA TYR A 278 2.27 -3.18 20.35
C TYR A 278 3.18 -4.02 21.24
N ALA A 279 2.70 -4.52 22.38
CA ALA A 279 3.43 -5.51 23.17
C ALA A 279 3.57 -6.83 22.39
N SER A 280 2.49 -7.36 21.81
CA SER A 280 2.55 -8.62 21.06
C SER A 280 3.46 -8.54 19.81
N LYS A 281 3.56 -7.36 19.18
CA LYS A 281 4.39 -7.12 18.00
C LYS A 281 5.88 -6.98 18.27
N GLN A 282 6.32 -6.86 19.53
CA GLN A 282 7.74 -6.85 19.84
C GLN A 282 8.39 -8.20 19.51
N VAL A 283 9.61 -8.15 18.97
CA VAL A 283 10.33 -9.31 18.44
C VAL A 283 10.73 -10.30 19.56
N SER A 284 11.16 -9.80 20.73
CA SER A 284 11.69 -10.65 21.81
C SER A 284 10.87 -10.56 23.11
N TRP A 285 10.87 -11.64 23.90
CA TRP A 285 10.27 -11.65 25.24
C TRP A 285 10.86 -10.59 26.16
N ARG A 286 12.17 -10.36 26.09
CA ARG A 286 12.85 -9.31 26.85
C ARG A 286 12.27 -7.93 26.53
N THR A 287 12.16 -7.59 25.24
CA THR A 287 11.60 -6.29 24.81
C THR A 287 10.13 -6.15 25.19
N ARG A 288 9.35 -7.25 25.15
CA ARG A 288 7.94 -7.25 25.60
C ARG A 288 7.82 -6.85 27.07
N ILE A 289 8.57 -7.54 27.93
CA ILE A 289 8.54 -7.29 29.38
C ILE A 289 9.01 -5.87 29.69
N LEU A 290 10.09 -5.40 29.04
CA LEU A 290 10.60 -4.05 29.21
C LEU A 290 9.56 -2.98 28.87
N VAL A 291 8.89 -3.11 27.71
CA VAL A 291 7.87 -2.14 27.28
C VAL A 291 6.68 -2.11 28.23
N VAL A 292 6.19 -3.29 28.66
CA VAL A 292 5.08 -3.37 29.63
C VAL A 292 5.48 -2.74 30.96
N TRP A 293 6.70 -3.03 31.43
CA TRP A 293 7.22 -2.48 32.68
C TRP A 293 7.40 -0.96 32.63
N ASP A 294 7.86 -0.42 31.51
CA ASP A 294 7.98 1.03 31.31
C ASP A 294 6.60 1.71 31.33
N TRP A 295 5.57 1.08 30.74
CA TRP A 295 4.20 1.58 30.83
C TRP A 295 3.65 1.53 32.27
N THR A 296 3.93 0.46 33.02
CA THR A 296 3.55 0.35 34.43
C THR A 296 4.21 1.41 35.28
N ARG A 297 5.54 1.60 35.13
CA ARG A 297 6.29 2.65 35.84
C ARG A 297 5.75 4.02 35.51
N ARG A 298 5.49 4.31 34.23
CA ARG A 298 4.89 5.57 33.80
C ARG A 298 3.53 5.82 34.45
N TYR A 299 2.72 4.78 34.61
CA TYR A 299 1.40 4.89 35.21
C TYR A 299 1.48 5.18 36.72
N ILE A 300 2.41 4.55 37.44
CA ILE A 300 2.56 4.69 38.89
C ILE A 300 3.33 5.95 39.28
N PHE A 301 4.48 6.19 38.64
CA PHE A 301 5.45 7.22 39.03
C PHE A 301 5.47 8.44 38.10
N GLY A 302 4.71 8.42 37.00
CA GLY A 302 4.82 9.42 35.94
C GLY A 302 6.03 9.19 35.03
N ARG A 303 6.28 10.13 34.11
CA ARG A 303 7.44 10.06 33.21
C ARG A 303 8.69 10.54 33.94
N ASP A 304 9.76 9.77 33.82
CA ASP A 304 11.09 10.23 34.23
C ASP A 304 11.49 11.45 33.39
N SER A 305 11.73 12.58 34.06
CA SER A 305 12.07 13.87 33.45
C SER A 305 13.48 14.33 33.85
N SER A 306 14.27 13.47 34.50
CA SER A 306 15.61 13.80 35.02
C SER A 306 16.67 14.12 33.94
N ARG A 307 16.33 13.94 32.66
CA ARG A 307 17.21 14.13 31.50
C ARG A 307 16.69 15.15 30.47
N ILE A 308 15.70 15.96 30.84
CA ILE A 308 15.21 17.08 30.01
C ILE A 308 16.03 18.33 30.33
#